data_AF-A0A1V4IBU8-F1
#
_entry.id   AF-A0A1V4IBU8-F1
#
_cell.length_a   1.000
_cell.length_b   1.000
_cell.length_c   1.000
_cell.angle_alpha   90.00
_cell.angle_beta   90.00
_cell.angle_gamma   90.00
#
_symmetry.space_group_name_H-M   'P 1'
#
loop_
_entity.id
_entity.type
_entity.pdbx_description
1 polymer ?
#
loop_
_entity_poly.entity_id
_entity_poly.type
_entity_poly.pdbx_seq_one_letter_code
_entity_poly.pdbx_strand_id
1 'polypeptide(L)'
;MDHHAEAVASGSLAGYNAASQAFGHAPLQLSRSTAIGDIIAYANEKMETKEGRRNRYTFAGAEYFEHMKEVGLYTLDVKEIEERIEKAGLRDVFKRKIV
;
A
#
# COMPACT_ATOMS: atom_id res chain seq x y z
N MET A 1 4.65 12.31 15.48
CA MET A 1 3.46 12.67 14.69
C MET A 1 3.57 11.88 13.38
N ASP A 2 3.57 10.54 13.43
CA ASP A 2 4.37 9.74 12.47
C ASP A 2 3.62 8.54 11.85
N HIS A 3 2.31 8.66 11.58
CA HIS A 3 1.48 7.55 11.04
C HIS A 3 0.56 7.96 9.88
N HIS A 4 0.83 9.11 9.24
CA HIS A 4 -0.16 9.76 8.38
C HIS A 4 -0.20 9.18 6.96
N ALA A 5 0.95 8.77 6.41
CA ALA A 5 1.05 8.43 4.99
C ALA A 5 0.36 7.08 4.68
N GLU A 6 0.60 6.05 5.49
CA GLU A 6 -0.02 4.74 5.32
C GLU A 6 -1.54 4.77 5.52
N ALA A 7 -2.02 5.58 6.48
CA ALA A 7 -3.45 5.73 6.75
C ALA A 7 -4.16 6.45 5.61
N VAL A 8 -3.58 7.54 5.08
CA VAL A 8 -4.13 8.25 3.92
C VAL A 8 -4.10 7.37 2.67
N ALA A 9 -3.00 6.66 2.43
CA ALA A 9 -2.86 5.81 1.26
C ALA A 9 -3.85 4.62 1.27
N SER A 10 -3.91 3.88 2.37
CA SER A 10 -4.82 2.74 2.52
C SER A 10 -6.29 3.18 2.55
N GLY A 11 -6.59 4.31 3.20
CA GLY A 11 -7.93 4.91 3.20
C GLY A 11 -8.37 5.35 1.80
N SER A 12 -7.46 5.93 1.01
CA SER A 12 -7.75 6.33 -0.38
C SER A 12 -8.05 5.11 -1.26
N LEU A 13 -7.27 4.03 -1.12
CA LEU A 13 -7.54 2.77 -1.81
C LEU A 13 -8.89 2.18 -1.41
N ALA A 14 -9.21 2.16 -0.11
CA ALA A 14 -10.48 1.67 0.39
C ALA A 14 -11.66 2.47 -0.16
N GLY A 15 -11.57 3.80 -0.17
CA GLY A 15 -12.60 4.68 -0.75
C GLY A 15 -12.79 4.46 -2.25
N TYR A 16 -11.69 4.36 -3.02
CA TYR A 16 -11.74 4.07 -4.45
C TYR A 16 -12.39 2.70 -4.72
N ASN A 17 -12.04 1.68 -3.94
CA ASN A 17 -12.60 0.33 -4.09
C ASN A 17 -14.07 0.26 -3.69
N ALA A 18 -14.47 0.97 -2.63
CA ALA A 18 -15.88 1.06 -2.23
C ALA A 18 -16.74 1.68 -3.34
N ALA A 19 -16.27 2.79 -3.93
CA ALA A 19 -16.94 3.40 -5.09
C ALA A 19 -16.96 2.46 -6.30
N SER A 20 -15.84 1.82 -6.62
CA SER A 20 -15.74 0.86 -7.73
C SER A 20 -16.76 -0.27 -7.59
N GLN A 21 -16.84 -0.87 -6.40
CA GLN A 21 -17.79 -1.94 -6.09
C GLN A 21 -19.25 -1.46 -6.16
N ALA A 22 -19.54 -0.23 -5.69
CA ALA A 22 -20.89 0.34 -5.76
C ALA A 22 -21.39 0.50 -7.20
N PHE A 23 -20.49 0.66 -8.18
CA PHE A 23 -20.80 0.75 -9.61
C PHE A 23 -20.54 -0.55 -10.39
N GLY A 24 -20.32 -1.69 -9.71
CA GLY A 24 -20.16 -3.00 -10.35
C GLY A 24 -18.77 -3.26 -10.97
N HIS A 25 -17.78 -2.42 -10.67
CA HIS A 25 -16.40 -2.60 -11.12
C HIS A 25 -15.60 -3.46 -10.14
N ALA A 26 -14.57 -4.14 -10.65
CA ALA A 26 -13.63 -4.88 -9.80
C ALA A 26 -12.80 -3.92 -8.92
N PRO A 27 -12.47 -4.31 -7.68
CA PRO A 27 -11.60 -3.50 -6.82
C PRO A 27 -10.17 -3.45 -7.39
N LEU A 28 -9.53 -2.29 -7.25
CA LEU A 28 -8.11 -2.12 -7.50
C LEU A 28 -7.29 -2.88 -6.46
N GLN A 29 -6.35 -3.69 -6.92
CA GLN A 29 -5.31 -4.29 -6.09
C GLN A 29 -3.98 -3.61 -6.37
N LEU A 30 -3.27 -3.22 -5.31
CA LEU A 30 -1.93 -2.66 -5.42
C LEU A 30 -0.91 -3.79 -5.32
N SER A 31 0.04 -3.81 -6.25
CA SER A 31 1.12 -4.82 -6.28
C SER A 31 2.04 -4.69 -5.05
N ARG A 32 2.57 -5.82 -4.56
CA ARG A 32 3.65 -5.85 -3.55
C ARG A 32 4.95 -5.21 -4.03
N SER A 33 5.07 -4.94 -5.32
CA SER A 33 6.14 -4.08 -5.84
C SER A 33 5.98 -2.61 -5.43
N THR A 34 4.91 -2.22 -4.75
CA THR A 34 4.70 -0.87 -4.21
C THR A 34 4.70 -0.90 -2.68
N ALA A 35 5.19 0.17 -2.04
CA ALA A 35 5.21 0.26 -0.57
C ALA A 35 3.81 0.09 0.06
N ILE A 36 2.77 0.65 -0.57
CA ILE A 36 1.39 0.56 -0.07
C ILE A 36 0.82 -0.86 -0.29
N GLY A 37 1.09 -1.48 -1.44
CA GLY A 37 0.65 -2.85 -1.69
C GLY A 37 1.34 -3.85 -0.77
N ASP A 38 2.64 -3.66 -0.53
CA ASP A 38 3.41 -4.52 0.36
C ASP A 38 3.02 -4.36 1.84
N ILE A 39 2.85 -3.14 2.37
CA ILE A 39 2.45 -2.96 3.78
C ILE A 39 1.08 -3.57 4.06
N ILE A 40 0.13 -3.48 3.12
CA ILE A 40 -1.19 -4.10 3.26
C ILE A 40 -1.05 -5.63 3.29
N ALA A 41 -0.26 -6.20 2.36
CA ALA A 41 -0.07 -7.63 2.29
C ALA A 41 0.69 -8.17 3.52
N TYR A 42 1.77 -7.51 3.92
CA TYR A 42 2.56 -7.84 5.12
C TYR A 42 1.71 -7.78 6.39
N ALA A 43 0.92 -6.71 6.57
CA ALA A 43 0.04 -6.60 7.72
C ALA A 43 -1.00 -7.73 7.75
N ASN A 44 -1.63 -8.05 6.61
CA ASN A 44 -2.59 -9.15 6.51
C ASN A 44 -1.97 -10.51 6.88
N GLU A 45 -0.76 -10.80 6.38
CA GLU A 45 -0.03 -12.04 6.67
C GLU A 45 0.29 -12.16 8.16
N LYS A 46 0.75 -11.07 8.80
CA LYS A 46 1.06 -11.11 10.23
C LYS A 46 -0.17 -11.25 11.11
N MET A 47 -1.31 -10.71 10.66
CA MET A 47 -2.59 -10.81 11.37
C MET A 47 -3.12 -12.24 11.47
N GLU A 48 -2.60 -13.20 10.71
CA GLU A 48 -2.93 -14.62 10.85
C GLU A 48 -2.46 -15.21 12.19
N THR A 49 -1.49 -14.57 12.84
CA THR A 49 -0.93 -15.02 14.13
C THR A 49 -1.50 -14.25 15.32
N LYS A 50 -1.50 -14.85 16.51
CA LYS A 50 -1.91 -14.14 17.75
C LYS A 50 -0.96 -12.99 18.10
N GLU A 51 0.32 -13.14 17.78
CA GLU A 51 1.36 -12.15 18.08
C GLU A 51 1.27 -10.96 17.13
N GLY A 52 1.19 -11.20 15.81
CA GLY A 52 1.11 -10.13 14.81
C GLY A 52 -0.14 -9.25 14.95
N ARG A 53 -1.24 -9.79 15.49
CA ARG A 53 -2.44 -8.97 15.82
C ARG A 53 -2.22 -7.93 16.92
N ARG A 54 -1.14 -8.03 17.69
CA ARG A 54 -0.79 -7.05 18.73
C ARG A 54 0.10 -5.92 18.20
N ASN A 55 0.63 -6.05 16.99
CA ASN A 55 1.55 -5.10 16.41
C ASN A 55 0.82 -4.07 15.54
N ARG A 56 1.47 -2.92 15.35
CA ARG A 56 1.07 -1.90 14.37
C ARG A 56 2.12 -1.85 13.27
N TYR A 57 1.65 -1.92 12.04
CA TYR A 57 2.50 -1.86 10.84
C TYR A 57 2.41 -0.46 10.25
N THR A 58 3.53 0.27 10.26
CA THR A 58 3.63 1.65 9.79
C THR A 58 4.92 1.84 8.99
N PHE A 59 4.98 2.83 8.10
CA PHE A 59 6.20 3.09 7.32
C PHE A 59 7.41 3.47 8.17
N ALA A 60 7.18 4.06 9.35
CA ALA A 60 8.24 4.42 10.30
C ALA A 60 8.41 3.40 11.45
N GLY A 61 7.59 2.35 11.49
CA GLY A 61 7.60 1.36 12.57
C GLY A 61 8.71 0.35 12.35
N ALA A 62 9.45 0.01 13.41
CA ALA A 62 10.66 -0.82 13.33
C ALA A 62 10.45 -2.13 12.54
N GLU A 63 9.36 -2.86 12.77
CA GLU A 63 9.14 -4.14 12.10
C GLU A 63 8.93 -3.99 10.58
N TYR A 64 7.99 -3.15 10.16
CA TYR A 64 7.71 -2.99 8.72
C TYR A 64 8.81 -2.19 8.00
N PHE A 65 9.45 -1.24 8.68
CA PHE A 65 10.53 -0.46 8.08
C PHE A 65 11.74 -1.32 7.74
N GLU A 66 12.11 -2.26 8.60
CA GLU A 66 13.18 -3.22 8.27
C GLU A 66 12.76 -4.14 7.11
N HIS A 67 11.53 -4.69 7.13
CA HIS A 67 11.01 -5.47 6.00
C HIS A 67 11.05 -4.67 4.68
N MET A 68 10.63 -3.39 4.70
CA MET A 68 10.62 -2.51 3.53
C MET A 68 12.03 -2.31 2.94
N LYS A 69 13.07 -2.28 3.77
CA LYS A 69 14.46 -2.26 3.31
C LYS A 69 14.87 -3.61 2.74
N GLU A 70 14.54 -4.71 3.42
CA GLU A 70 14.87 -6.08 3.00
C GLU A 70 14.31 -6.41 1.60
N VAL A 71 13.09 -5.96 1.30
CA VAL A 71 12.45 -6.18 -0.01
C VAL A 71 12.79 -5.09 -1.04
N GLY A 72 13.72 -4.18 -0.73
CA GLY A 72 14.20 -3.16 -1.67
C GLY A 72 13.19 -2.05 -1.98
N LEU A 73 12.18 -1.84 -1.13
CA LEU A 73 11.17 -0.81 -1.35
C LEU A 73 11.57 0.55 -0.78
N TYR A 74 12.45 0.58 0.23
CA TYR A 74 12.94 1.84 0.82
C TYR A 74 13.93 2.55 -0.09
N THR A 75 13.53 3.71 -0.59
CA THR A 75 14.36 4.62 -1.38
C THR A 75 13.87 6.05 -1.19
N LEU A 76 14.77 7.01 -1.34
CA LEU A 76 14.44 8.45 -1.42
C LEU A 76 14.52 8.98 -2.86
N ASP A 77 14.92 8.13 -3.81
CA ASP A 77 14.98 8.51 -5.22
C ASP A 77 13.57 8.54 -5.83
N VAL A 78 13.10 9.74 -6.12
CA VAL A 78 11.78 9.99 -6.73
C VAL A 78 11.66 9.31 -8.09
N LYS A 79 12.73 9.27 -8.89
CA LYS A 79 12.69 8.64 -10.22
C LYS A 79 12.51 7.13 -10.10
N GLU A 80 13.20 6.50 -9.15
CA GLU A 80 13.05 5.08 -8.88
C GLU A 80 11.62 4.75 -8.45
N ILE A 81 11.02 5.59 -7.60
CA ILE A 81 9.63 5.45 -7.17
C ILE A 81 8.69 5.57 -8.37
N GLU A 82 8.87 6.59 -9.22
CA GLU A 82 8.04 6.79 -10.41
C GLU A 82 8.13 5.62 -11.39
N GLU A 83 9.34 5.14 -11.69
CA GLU A 83 9.56 3.98 -12.55
C GLU A 83 8.90 2.71 -12.00
N ARG A 84 8.95 2.51 -10.69
CA ARG A 84 8.32 1.36 -10.02
C ARG A 84 6.80 1.42 -10.15
N ILE A 85 6.20 2.59 -9.97
CA ILE A 85 4.76 2.80 -10.16
C ILE A 85 4.35 2.59 -11.63
N GLU A 86 5.17 3.07 -12.57
CA GLU A 86 4.96 2.88 -14.01
C GLU A 86 5.03 1.41 -14.41
N LYS A 87 6.08 0.70 -13.99
CA LYS A 87 6.27 -0.75 -14.23
C LYS A 87 5.14 -1.59 -13.63
N ALA A 88 4.54 -1.14 -12.53
CA ALA A 88 3.38 -1.78 -11.93
C ALA A 88 2.05 -1.49 -12.67
N GLY A 89 2.04 -0.59 -13.67
CA GLY A 89 0.83 -0.17 -14.38
C GLY A 89 -0.13 0.65 -13.52
N LEU A 90 0.38 1.24 -12.42
CA LEU A 90 -0.42 1.95 -11.42
C LEU A 90 -0.35 3.46 -11.55
N ARG A 91 0.41 3.98 -12.52
CA ARG A 91 0.47 5.42 -12.79
C ARG A 91 -0.93 5.96 -13.05
N ASP A 92 -1.27 7.02 -12.32
CA ASP A 92 -2.54 7.74 -12.44
C ASP A 92 -3.80 6.86 -12.25
N VAL A 93 -3.68 5.70 -11.59
CA VAL A 93 -4.78 4.74 -11.45
C VAL A 93 -6.02 5.34 -10.77
N PHE A 94 -5.83 6.23 -9.80
CA PHE A 94 -6.92 6.92 -9.10
C PHE A 94 -7.56 8.06 -9.90
N LYS A 95 -6.97 8.48 -11.03
CA LYS A 95 -7.59 9.49 -11.93
C LYS A 95 -8.65 8.89 -12.84
N ARG A 96 -8.77 7.56 -12.90
CA ARG A 96 -9.76 6.88 -13.72
C ARG A 96 -11.15 7.19 -13.20
N LYS A 97 -12.03 7.62 -14.12
CA LYS A 97 -13.43 7.86 -13.81
C LYS A 97 -14.13 6.53 -13.52
N ILE A 98 -14.77 6.45 -12.35
CA ILE A 98 -15.65 5.35 -12.00
C ILE A 98 -17.05 5.57 -12.62
N VAL A 99 -17.40 6.84 -12.87
CA VAL A 99 -18.64 7.33 -13.51
C VAL A 99 -18.37 8.46 -14.51
#